data_AF-A0A2V1BGA7-F1
#
_entry.id   AF-A0A2V1BGA7-F1
#
_cell.length_a   1.000
_cell.length_b   1.000
_cell.length_c   1.000
_cell.angle_alpha   90.00
_cell.angle_beta   90.00
_cell.angle_gamma   90.00
#
_symmetry.space_group_name_H-M   'P 1'
#
loop_
_entity.id
_entity.type
_entity.pdbx_description
1 polymer ?
#
loop_
_entity_poly.entity_id
_entity_poly.type
_entity_poly.pdbx_seq_one_letter_code
_entity_poly.pdbx_strand_id
1 'polypeptide(L)'
;MAVRPLLLSFDEMPEWFRHESNRWVLHSYRPISGSARTSFSSWSYIHNETVNIYSHLVPAIFFLIGEWYLQQYLSSRYSGVTGADFVAFSIFMLAAVMCLSLSATYHTMMNHSQHMEHICLRLDML
;
A
#
# COMPACT_ATOMS: atom_id res chain seq x y z
N MET A 1 -27.26 -3.32 11.80
CA MET A 1 -26.81 -4.31 10.79
C MET A 1 -25.80 -3.60 9.90
N ALA A 2 -24.55 -4.06 9.86
CA ALA A 2 -23.58 -3.49 8.93
C ALA A 2 -23.99 -3.89 7.50
N VAL A 3 -24.33 -2.90 6.68
CA VAL A 3 -24.59 -3.12 5.25
C VAL A 3 -23.29 -3.66 4.66
N ARG A 4 -23.30 -4.89 4.15
CA ARG A 4 -22.13 -5.42 3.44
C ARG A 4 -21.91 -4.55 2.20
N PRO A 5 -20.69 -4.03 1.97
CA PRO A 5 -20.40 -3.28 0.76
C PRO A 5 -20.60 -4.20 -0.45
N LEU A 6 -21.32 -3.68 -1.45
CA LEU A 6 -21.56 -4.41 -2.70
C LEU A 6 -20.23 -4.51 -3.46
N LEU A 7 -19.72 -5.73 -3.61
CA LEU A 7 -18.55 -6.02 -4.44
C LEU A 7 -19.00 -6.50 -5.82
N LEU A 8 -18.22 -6.16 -6.83
CA LEU A 8 -18.50 -6.42 -8.23
C LEU A 8 -17.73 -7.63 -8.75
N SER A 9 -18.31 -8.28 -9.75
CA SER A 9 -17.61 -9.18 -10.66
C SER A 9 -16.74 -8.40 -11.65
N PHE A 10 -15.79 -9.09 -12.29
CA PHE A 10 -14.91 -8.49 -13.29
C PHE A 10 -15.70 -7.82 -14.41
N ASP A 11 -16.75 -8.48 -14.90
CA ASP A 11 -17.56 -7.99 -16.03
C ASP A 11 -18.37 -6.72 -15.69
N GLU A 12 -18.66 -6.49 -14.41
CA GLU A 12 -19.33 -5.29 -13.92
C GLU A 12 -18.39 -4.08 -13.78
N MET A 13 -17.06 -4.30 -13.80
CA MET A 13 -16.09 -3.21 -13.72
C MET A 13 -16.03 -2.41 -15.02
N PRO A 14 -15.71 -1.10 -14.97
CA PRO A 14 -15.53 -0.29 -16.17
C PRO A 14 -14.47 -0.86 -17.13
N GLU A 15 -14.61 -0.58 -18.41
CA GLU A 15 -13.73 -1.12 -19.46
C GLU A 15 -12.25 -0.78 -19.23
N TRP A 16 -11.94 0.46 -18.85
CA TRP A 16 -10.58 0.89 -18.53
C TRP A 16 -9.96 0.04 -17.41
N PHE A 17 -10.73 -0.22 -16.35
CA PHE A 17 -10.27 -1.00 -15.21
C PHE A 17 -10.03 -2.45 -15.61
N ARG A 18 -10.94 -3.04 -16.39
CA ARG A 18 -10.80 -4.42 -16.88
C ARG A 18 -9.59 -4.59 -17.80
N HIS A 19 -9.29 -3.59 -18.63
CA HIS A 19 -8.15 -3.63 -19.55
C HIS A 19 -6.81 -3.66 -18.79
N GLU A 20 -6.74 -2.96 -17.66
CA GLU A 20 -5.52 -2.86 -16.83
C GLU A 20 -5.44 -3.96 -15.76
N SER A 21 -6.55 -4.63 -15.48
CA SER A 21 -6.64 -5.65 -14.43
C SER A 21 -6.40 -7.07 -14.92
N ASN A 22 -6.02 -7.93 -13.97
CA ASN A 22 -5.87 -9.35 -14.24
C ASN A 22 -7.23 -10.03 -14.47
N ARG A 23 -7.52 -10.41 -15.73
CA ARG A 23 -8.72 -11.13 -16.17
C ARG A 23 -9.02 -12.46 -15.46
N TRP A 24 -8.06 -13.02 -14.72
CA TRP A 24 -8.25 -14.26 -13.96
C TRP A 24 -8.83 -14.03 -12.56
N VAL A 25 -8.85 -12.79 -12.09
CA VAL A 25 -9.55 -12.41 -10.84
C VAL A 25 -10.99 -12.06 -11.23
N LEU A 26 -11.94 -12.92 -10.88
CA LEU A 26 -13.30 -12.85 -11.42
C LEU A 26 -14.27 -12.04 -10.56
N HIS A 27 -13.97 -11.84 -9.27
CA HIS A 27 -14.90 -11.27 -8.30
C HIS A 27 -14.20 -10.41 -7.24
N SER A 28 -15.01 -9.83 -6.36
CA SER A 28 -14.58 -9.08 -5.18
C SER A 28 -13.93 -7.74 -5.48
N TYR A 29 -14.27 -7.13 -6.61
CA TYR A 29 -13.83 -5.79 -6.96
C TYR A 29 -14.63 -4.74 -6.20
N ARG A 30 -13.94 -3.70 -5.73
CA ARG A 30 -14.62 -2.54 -5.14
C ARG A 30 -15.18 -1.65 -6.25
N PRO A 31 -16.42 -1.15 -6.14
CA PRO A 31 -16.95 -0.16 -7.06
C PRO A 31 -16.05 1.07 -7.15
N ILE A 32 -16.09 1.75 -8.29
CA ILE A 32 -15.42 3.05 -8.46
C ILE A 32 -16.09 4.06 -7.53
N SER A 33 -15.34 4.53 -6.54
CA SER A 33 -15.87 5.25 -5.38
C SER A 33 -15.88 6.76 -5.55
N GLY A 34 -14.96 7.31 -6.36
CA GLY A 34 -14.70 8.74 -6.46
C GLY A 34 -14.29 9.39 -5.12
N SER A 35 -13.96 8.59 -4.11
CA SER A 35 -13.85 9.05 -2.71
C SER A 35 -12.74 8.32 -1.98
N ALA A 36 -11.70 9.06 -1.62
CA ALA A 36 -10.59 8.56 -0.81
C ALA A 36 -11.10 7.96 0.51
N ARG A 37 -12.07 8.64 1.16
CA ARG A 37 -12.67 8.14 2.40
C ARG A 37 -13.30 6.75 2.22
N THR A 38 -14.00 6.53 1.11
CA THR A 38 -14.61 5.23 0.81
C THR A 38 -13.54 4.18 0.51
N SER A 39 -12.47 4.56 -0.20
CA SER A 39 -11.32 3.71 -0.48
C SER A 39 -10.59 3.29 0.81
N PHE A 40 -10.30 4.21 1.73
CA PHE A 40 -9.72 3.86 3.05
C PHE A 40 -10.68 3.06 3.93
N SER A 41 -11.99 3.34 3.88
CA SER A 41 -12.98 2.53 4.60
C SER A 41 -12.97 1.06 4.17
N SER A 42 -12.43 0.74 2.98
CA SER A 42 -12.35 -0.63 2.49
C SER A 42 -11.40 -1.53 3.24
N TRP A 43 -10.46 -0.96 4.02
CA TRP A 43 -9.58 -1.74 4.90
C TRP A 43 -10.35 -2.57 5.93
N SER A 44 -11.61 -2.21 6.22
CA SER A 44 -12.45 -2.92 7.17
C SER A 44 -13.14 -4.19 6.64
N TYR A 45 -13.00 -4.51 5.33
CA TYR A 45 -13.62 -5.69 4.73
C TYR A 45 -12.72 -6.34 3.67
N ILE A 46 -13.01 -7.61 3.35
CA ILE A 46 -12.21 -8.39 2.40
C ILE A 46 -12.67 -8.11 0.97
N HIS A 47 -11.71 -7.85 0.08
CA HIS A 47 -11.86 -7.63 -1.35
C HIS A 47 -10.58 -8.07 -2.09
N ASN A 48 -10.58 -8.01 -3.41
CA ASN A 48 -9.48 -8.50 -4.26
C ASN A 48 -8.11 -7.84 -3.93
N GLU A 49 -8.09 -6.57 -3.55
CA GLU A 49 -6.87 -5.84 -3.16
C GLU A 49 -6.45 -5.97 -1.68
N THR A 50 -7.18 -6.71 -0.82
CA THR A 50 -6.90 -6.72 0.63
C THR A 50 -5.48 -7.22 0.93
N VAL A 51 -5.05 -8.31 0.30
CA VAL A 51 -3.70 -8.86 0.52
C VAL A 51 -2.63 -7.89 0.00
N ASN A 52 -2.85 -7.25 -1.15
CA ASN A 52 -1.90 -6.28 -1.69
C ASN A 52 -1.73 -5.07 -0.75
N ILE A 53 -2.82 -4.55 -0.16
CA ILE A 53 -2.72 -3.47 0.82
C ILE A 53 -1.91 -3.92 2.04
N TYR A 54 -2.30 -5.02 2.69
CA TYR A 54 -1.69 -5.40 3.96
C TYR A 54 -0.28 -5.98 3.83
N SER A 55 0.04 -6.65 2.72
CA SER A 55 1.40 -7.17 2.47
C SER A 55 2.44 -6.06 2.29
N HIS A 56 2.03 -4.85 1.91
CA HIS A 56 2.91 -3.69 1.83
C HIS A 56 2.83 -2.80 3.07
N LEU A 57 1.62 -2.54 3.58
CA LEU A 57 1.40 -1.67 4.74
C LEU A 57 2.03 -2.21 6.02
N VAL A 58 1.90 -3.52 6.30
CA VAL A 58 2.41 -4.12 7.53
C VAL A 58 3.95 -4.03 7.59
N PRO A 59 4.71 -4.45 6.56
CA PRO A 59 6.15 -4.23 6.54
C PRO A 59 6.56 -2.75 6.60
N ALA A 60 5.81 -1.83 5.98
CA ALA A 60 6.11 -0.39 6.07
C ALA A 60 6.07 0.10 7.53
N ILE A 61 5.05 -0.31 8.30
CA ILE A 61 4.94 0.01 9.73
C ILE A 61 6.09 -0.63 10.52
N PHE A 62 6.41 -1.89 10.25
CA PHE A 62 7.51 -2.58 10.91
C PHE A 62 8.87 -1.92 10.65
N PHE A 63 9.16 -1.50 9.42
CA PHE A 63 10.40 -0.79 9.12
C PHE A 63 10.43 0.59 9.78
N LEU A 64 9.31 1.33 9.78
CA LEU A 64 9.23 2.64 10.42
C LEU A 64 9.50 2.57 11.93
N ILE A 65 8.90 1.61 12.63
CA ILE A 65 9.11 1.41 14.08
C ILE A 65 10.48 0.77 14.34
N GLY A 66 10.85 -0.19 13.48
CA GLY A 66 12.10 -0.95 13.57
C GLY A 66 13.33 -0.08 13.40
N GLU A 67 13.26 1.00 12.63
CA GLU A 67 14.36 1.95 12.46
C GLU A 67 14.85 2.50 13.80
N TRP A 68 13.93 3.03 14.61
CA TRP A 68 14.28 3.57 15.93
C TRP A 68 14.90 2.50 16.83
N TYR A 69 14.30 1.31 16.87
CA TYR A 69 14.80 0.20 17.69
C TYR A 69 16.20 -0.26 17.24
N LEU A 70 16.41 -0.45 15.93
CA LEU A 70 17.66 -0.93 15.37
C LEU A 70 18.79 0.08 15.59
N GLN A 71 18.55 1.37 15.45
CA GLN A 71 19.58 2.37 15.75
C GLN A 71 20.03 2.33 17.22
N GLN A 72 19.09 2.22 18.17
CA GLN A 72 19.43 2.12 19.60
C GLN A 72 20.17 0.81 19.91
N TYR A 73 19.75 -0.29 19.29
CA TYR A 73 20.41 -1.58 19.44
C TYR A 73 21.84 -1.56 18.89
N LEU A 74 22.04 -1.01 17.69
CA LEU A 74 23.35 -0.95 17.06
C LEU A 74 24.31 -0.01 17.81
N SER A 75 23.82 1.16 18.26
CA SER A 75 24.63 2.11 19.02
C SER A 75 25.07 1.57 20.38
N SER A 76 24.21 0.82 21.07
CA SER A 76 24.54 0.21 22.36
C SER A 76 25.46 -1.00 22.23
N ARG A 77 25.39 -1.75 21.11
CA ARG A 77 26.13 -3.00 20.93
C ARG A 77 27.51 -2.82 20.30
N TYR A 78 27.70 -1.79 19.49
CA TYR A 78 28.91 -1.58 18.68
C TYR A 78 29.46 -0.16 18.87
N SER A 79 30.64 -0.05 19.46
CA SER A 79 31.32 1.23 19.72
C SER A 79 31.95 1.88 18.48
N GLY A 80 32.05 1.15 17.36
CA GLY A 80 32.66 1.62 16.11
C GLY A 80 31.67 2.21 15.11
N VAL A 81 30.37 2.24 15.42
CA VAL A 81 29.34 2.80 14.52
C VAL A 81 29.47 4.31 14.50
N THR A 82 29.57 4.87 13.30
CA THR A 82 29.72 6.30 13.06
C THR A 82 28.39 6.95 12.72
N GLY A 83 28.34 8.29 12.76
CA GLY A 83 27.19 9.04 12.26
C GLY A 83 26.84 8.74 10.80
N ALA A 84 27.83 8.42 9.96
CA ALA A 84 27.62 8.09 8.56
C ALA A 84 26.87 6.76 8.39
N ASP A 85 27.14 5.77 9.24
CA ASP A 85 26.46 4.48 9.24
C ASP A 85 24.97 4.65 9.58
N PHE A 86 24.65 5.48 10.58
CA PHE A 86 23.26 5.81 10.92
C PHE A 86 22.54 6.50 9.77
N VAL A 87 23.17 7.50 9.14
CA VAL A 87 22.57 8.21 8.00
C VAL A 87 22.32 7.26 6.82
N ALA A 88 23.29 6.41 6.48
CA ALA A 88 23.15 5.44 5.39
C ALA A 88 22.02 4.44 5.67
N PHE A 89 21.95 3.93 6.90
CA PHE A 89 20.89 3.01 7.31
C PHE A 89 19.50 3.68 7.30
N SER A 90 19.39 4.92 7.79
CA SER A 90 18.14 5.68 7.75
C SER A 90 17.66 5.95 6.33
N ILE A 91 18.56 6.27 5.40
CA ILE A 91 18.19 6.47 3.99
C ILE A 91 17.63 5.17 3.40
N PHE A 92 18.29 4.04 3.66
CA PHE A 92 17.82 2.73 3.21
C PHE A 92 16.43 2.39 3.77
N MET A 93 16.25 2.55 5.08
CA MET A 93 15.00 2.25 5.76
C MET A 93 13.87 3.19 5.32
N LEU A 94 14.16 4.49 5.15
CA LEU A 94 13.20 5.45 4.62
C LEU A 94 12.80 5.12 3.18
N ALA A 95 13.75 4.74 2.32
CA ALA A 95 13.45 4.31 0.95
C ALA A 95 12.52 3.09 0.94
N ALA A 96 12.78 2.09 1.78
CA ALA A 96 11.91 0.92 1.93
C ALA A 96 10.50 1.30 2.41
N VAL A 97 10.40 2.15 3.44
CA VAL A 97 9.10 2.65 3.96
C VAL A 97 8.34 3.42 2.89
N MET A 98 9.00 4.30 2.13
CA MET A 98 8.37 5.06 1.06
C MET A 98 7.84 4.13 -0.05
N CYS A 99 8.68 3.23 -0.58
CA CYS A 99 8.30 2.26 -1.59
C CYS A 99 7.04 1.45 -1.17
N LEU A 100 7.07 0.85 0.02
CA LEU A 100 5.95 0.06 0.53
C LEU A 100 4.70 0.90 0.79
N SER A 101 4.86 2.13 1.27
CA SER A 101 3.72 3.03 1.55
C SER A 101 3.05 3.52 0.27
N LEU A 102 3.85 3.83 -0.77
CA LEU A 102 3.33 4.21 -2.09
C LEU A 102 2.54 3.04 -2.71
N SER A 103 3.05 1.83 -2.60
CA SER A 103 2.35 0.62 -3.07
C SER A 103 1.05 0.35 -2.31
N ALA A 104 1.08 0.41 -0.98
CA ALA A 104 -0.14 0.27 -0.17
C ALA A 104 -1.17 1.39 -0.49
N THR A 105 -0.70 2.59 -0.79
CA THR A 105 -1.54 3.72 -1.22
C THR A 105 -2.17 3.44 -2.58
N TYR A 106 -1.40 2.93 -3.55
CA TYR A 106 -1.92 2.52 -4.86
C TYR A 106 -3.03 1.50 -4.72
N HIS A 107 -2.77 0.38 -4.05
CA HIS A 107 -3.79 -0.66 -3.85
C HIS A 107 -4.99 -0.18 -3.03
N THR A 108 -4.83 0.83 -2.17
CA THR A 108 -5.95 1.46 -1.47
C THR A 108 -6.78 2.33 -2.41
N MET A 109 -6.12 3.18 -3.20
CA MET A 109 -6.73 4.22 -4.04
C MET A 109 -7.14 3.74 -5.45
N MET A 110 -6.81 2.50 -5.81
CA MET A 110 -7.09 1.90 -7.13
C MET A 110 -8.57 2.01 -7.53
N ASN A 111 -9.52 1.95 -6.58
CA ASN A 111 -10.94 2.10 -6.87
C ASN A 111 -11.46 3.55 -6.83
N HIS A 112 -10.60 4.56 -6.72
CA HIS A 112 -11.02 5.95 -6.59
C HIS A 112 -11.58 6.51 -7.91
N SER A 113 -10.71 6.67 -8.90
CA SER A 113 -11.03 7.14 -10.24
C SER A 113 -9.87 6.76 -11.16
N GLN A 114 -10.10 6.66 -12.47
CA GLN A 114 -9.04 6.33 -13.44
C GLN A 114 -7.84 7.28 -13.33
N HIS A 115 -8.09 8.58 -13.16
CA HIS A 115 -7.01 9.55 -13.01
C HIS A 115 -6.16 9.32 -11.75
N MET A 116 -6.81 9.02 -10.61
CA MET A 116 -6.12 8.78 -9.35
C MET A 116 -5.36 7.46 -9.38
N GLU A 117 -5.96 6.42 -9.96
CA GLU A 117 -5.32 5.12 -10.21
C GLU A 117 -3.98 5.33 -10.93
N HIS A 118 -3.99 6.05 -12.06
CA HIS A 118 -2.79 6.28 -12.86
C HIS A 118 -1.70 7.09 -12.13
N ILE A 119 -2.10 8.09 -11.33
CA ILE A 119 -1.14 8.86 -10.54
C ILE A 119 -0.50 7.95 -9.49
N CYS A 120 -1.31 7.20 -8.74
CA CYS A 120 -0.80 6.31 -7.71
C CYS A 120 0.06 5.18 -8.30
N LEU A 121 -0.31 4.61 -9.44
CA LEU A 121 0.48 3.60 -10.13
C LEU A 121 1.85 4.14 -10.56
N ARG A 122 1.90 5.37 -11.07
CA ARG A 122 3.18 6.01 -11.40
C ARG A 122 4.06 6.20 -10.17
N LEU A 123 3.47 6.61 -9.05
CA LEU A 123 4.22 6.78 -7.79
C LEU A 123 4.70 5.45 -7.22
N ASP A 124 3.92 4.37 -7.35
CA ASP A 124 4.31 3.02 -6.93
C ASP A 124 5.51 2.48 -7.71
N MET A 125 5.63 2.87 -8.99
CA MET A 125 6.70 2.41 -9.89
C MET A 125 8.00 3.25 -9.81
N LEU A 126 8.02 4.34 -9.02
CA LEU A 126 9.22 5.18 -8.82
C LEU A 126 10.19 4.55 -7.80
#